data_AF-A0A9W7ZIS1-F1
#
_entry.id   AF-A0A9W7ZIS1-F1
#
_cell.length_a   1.000
_cell.length_b   1.000
_cell.length_c   1.000
_cell.angle_alpha   90.00
_cell.angle_beta   90.00
_cell.angle_gamma   90.00
#
_symmetry.space_group_name_H-M   'P 1'
#
loop_
_entity.id
_entity.type
_entity.pdbx_description
1 polymer ?
#
loop_
_entity_poly.entity_id
_entity_poly.type
_entity_poly.pdbx_seq_one_letter_code
_entity_poly.pdbx_strand_id
1 'polypeptide(L)'
;MSADSLQFTVTPCIQEAYELLRTQLSKAQLKQSKLASLSQIQQSKTIPLSSIKLLSRKLQENGQDIWIHQLLQGSQLYVEPPKPKPRNPELKARLDKIKQELDELEYQRMTANVAPMSKAPVAAIPGVRYGQSGASASIKKEFRDANKTISAIINILFSAVGILLGECYSLYVPP
;
A
#
# COMPACT_ATOMS: atom_id res chain seq x y z
N MET A 1 14.65 -10.82 -31.50
CA MET A 1 13.34 -10.16 -31.32
C MET A 1 13.11 -9.28 -32.54
N SER A 2 12.09 -9.54 -33.35
CA SER A 2 11.80 -8.72 -34.54
C SER A 2 11.22 -7.37 -34.11
N ALA A 3 11.67 -6.27 -34.71
CA ALA A 3 11.21 -4.92 -34.36
C ALA A 3 9.68 -4.73 -34.47
N ASP A 4 9.01 -5.55 -35.28
CA ASP A 4 7.57 -5.47 -35.50
C ASP A 4 6.71 -6.10 -34.38
N SER A 5 7.32 -6.77 -33.39
CA SER A 5 6.62 -7.28 -32.19
C SER A 5 6.56 -6.26 -31.04
N LEU A 6 7.16 -5.08 -31.21
CA LEU A 6 7.16 -4.03 -30.19
C LEU A 6 5.77 -3.39 -30.10
N GLN A 7 5.23 -3.35 -28.88
CA GLN A 7 3.93 -2.78 -28.57
C GLN A 7 4.12 -1.35 -28.03
N PHE A 8 3.33 -0.42 -28.52
CA PHE A 8 3.39 1.00 -28.14
C PHE A 8 2.05 1.43 -27.55
N THR A 9 2.07 2.30 -26.55
CA THR A 9 0.83 2.86 -25.98
C THR A 9 0.16 3.80 -26.96
N VAL A 10 -1.16 3.67 -27.11
CA VAL A 10 -1.94 4.55 -27.99
C VAL A 10 -2.01 5.95 -27.39
N THR A 11 -1.53 6.94 -28.14
CA THR A 11 -1.61 8.35 -27.77
C THR A 11 -2.76 9.03 -28.53
N PRO A 12 -3.26 10.19 -28.05
CA PRO A 12 -4.26 10.97 -28.78
C PRO A 12 -3.84 11.29 -30.22
N CYS A 13 -2.55 11.59 -30.43
CA CYS A 13 -1.99 11.86 -31.76
C CYS A 13 -2.18 10.68 -32.73
N ILE A 14 -1.96 9.44 -32.27
CA ILE A 14 -2.19 8.24 -33.08
C ILE A 14 -3.69 8.07 -33.38
N GLN A 15 -4.57 8.38 -32.42
CA GLN A 15 -6.02 8.29 -32.61
C GLN A 15 -6.52 9.33 -33.62
N GLU A 16 -6.08 10.57 -33.49
CA GLU A 16 -6.41 11.66 -34.43
C GLU A 16 -5.95 11.34 -35.84
N ALA A 17 -4.70 10.88 -35.99
CA ALA A 17 -4.15 10.47 -37.28
C ALA A 17 -4.94 9.30 -37.90
N TYR A 18 -5.44 8.38 -37.09
CA TYR A 18 -6.33 7.31 -37.56
C TYR A 18 -7.69 7.83 -38.01
N GLU A 19 -8.31 8.76 -37.29
CA GLU A 19 -9.59 9.36 -37.72
C GLU A 19 -9.43 10.19 -39.00
N LEU A 20 -8.32 10.93 -39.15
CA LEU A 20 -7.99 11.61 -40.40
C LEU A 20 -7.91 10.62 -41.57
N LEU A 21 -7.21 9.49 -41.38
CA LEU A 21 -7.14 8.45 -42.40
C LEU A 21 -8.52 7.85 -42.72
N ARG A 22 -9.34 7.62 -41.69
CA ARG A 22 -10.68 7.04 -41.82
C ARG A 22 -11.63 7.95 -42.61
N THR A 23 -11.55 9.27 -42.43
CA THR A 23 -12.38 10.22 -43.19
C THR A 23 -12.01 10.27 -44.67
N GLN A 24 -10.75 10.00 -45.02
CA GLN A 24 -10.28 10.03 -46.42
C GLN A 24 -10.48 8.71 -47.17
N LEU A 25 -10.56 7.57 -46.47
CA LEU A 25 -10.72 6.26 -47.10
C LEU A 25 -12.20 5.84 -47.18
N SER A 26 -12.62 5.37 -48.36
CA SER A 26 -13.92 4.71 -48.54
C SER A 26 -14.05 3.44 -47.69
N LYS A 27 -15.26 3.12 -47.22
CA LYS A 27 -15.58 1.91 -46.42
C LYS A 27 -15.09 0.60 -47.07
N ALA A 28 -14.98 0.56 -48.41
CA ALA A 28 -14.48 -0.61 -49.14
C ALA A 28 -12.97 -0.82 -48.96
N GLN A 29 -12.18 0.26 -48.86
CA GLN A 29 -10.72 0.17 -48.69
C GLN A 29 -10.34 -0.21 -47.27
N LEU A 30 -11.14 0.20 -46.27
CA LEU A 30 -10.97 -0.22 -44.88
C LEU A 30 -11.10 -1.74 -44.66
N LYS A 31 -11.84 -2.45 -45.52
CA LYS A 31 -11.97 -3.92 -45.47
C LYS A 31 -10.74 -4.68 -45.98
N GLN A 32 -9.77 -4.00 -46.58
CA GLN A 32 -8.57 -4.64 -47.08
C GLN A 32 -7.80 -5.26 -45.90
N SER A 33 -7.36 -6.52 -46.04
CA SER A 33 -6.79 -7.33 -44.96
C SER A 33 -5.68 -6.64 -44.16
N LYS A 34 -4.88 -5.79 -44.83
CA LYS A 34 -3.80 -5.01 -44.21
C LYS A 34 -4.31 -3.83 -43.38
N LEU A 35 -5.36 -3.14 -43.84
CA LEU A 35 -5.97 -1.98 -43.16
C LEU A 35 -6.89 -2.40 -42.02
N ALA A 36 -7.40 -3.65 -42.04
CA ALA A 36 -8.16 -4.22 -40.94
C ALA A 36 -7.36 -4.20 -39.61
N SER A 37 -6.04 -4.33 -39.65
CA SER A 37 -5.18 -4.23 -38.46
C SER A 37 -5.19 -2.84 -37.80
N LEU A 38 -5.51 -1.78 -38.54
CA LEU A 38 -5.60 -0.41 -38.02
C LEU A 38 -6.90 -0.18 -37.25
N SER A 39 -7.94 -1.00 -37.46
CA SER A 39 -9.19 -0.87 -36.69
C SER A 39 -9.01 -1.14 -35.20
N GLN A 40 -7.97 -1.90 -34.83
CA GLN A 40 -7.61 -2.18 -33.45
C GLN A 40 -7.20 -0.91 -32.69
N ILE A 41 -6.74 0.14 -33.38
CA ILE A 41 -6.28 1.41 -32.81
C ILE A 41 -7.37 2.10 -31.97
N GLN A 42 -8.64 1.94 -32.33
CA GLN A 42 -9.76 2.54 -31.56
C GLN A 42 -10.04 1.82 -30.24
N GLN A 43 -9.73 0.53 -30.15
CA GLN A 43 -10.19 -0.34 -29.05
C GLN A 43 -9.04 -0.77 -28.13
N SER A 44 -7.81 -0.86 -28.65
CA SER A 44 -6.68 -1.36 -27.88
C SER A 44 -5.95 -0.24 -27.14
N LYS A 45 -5.44 -0.57 -25.94
CA LYS A 45 -4.53 0.31 -25.17
C LYS A 45 -3.12 0.34 -25.75
N THR A 46 -2.78 -0.67 -26.56
CA THR A 46 -1.45 -0.86 -27.15
C THR A 46 -1.56 -1.27 -28.61
N ILE A 47 -0.62 -0.83 -29.44
CA ILE A 47 -0.59 -1.10 -30.88
C ILE A 47 0.82 -1.56 -31.30
N PRO A 48 0.96 -2.54 -32.20
CA PRO A 48 2.24 -2.92 -32.78
C PRO A 48 2.88 -1.80 -33.63
N LEU A 49 4.22 -1.74 -33.65
CA LEU A 49 4.95 -0.79 -34.50
C LEU A 49 4.62 -0.93 -36.00
N SER A 50 4.34 -2.14 -36.46
CA SER A 50 3.96 -2.42 -37.86
C SER A 50 2.69 -1.68 -38.28
N SER A 51 1.70 -1.57 -37.39
CA SER A 51 0.46 -0.82 -37.62
C SER A 51 0.73 0.68 -37.68
N ILE A 52 1.60 1.22 -36.82
CA ILE A 52 1.98 2.64 -36.81
C ILE A 52 2.73 3.00 -38.11
N LYS A 53 3.67 2.16 -38.54
CA LYS A 53 4.38 2.31 -39.82
C LYS A 53 3.40 2.31 -41.00
N LEU A 54 2.42 1.39 -40.99
CA LEU A 54 1.40 1.30 -42.03
C LEU A 54 0.53 2.56 -42.07
N LEU A 55 0.13 3.07 -40.91
CA LEU A 55 -0.68 4.28 -40.77
C LEU A 55 0.05 5.50 -41.34
N SER A 56 1.30 5.74 -40.94
CA SER A 56 2.10 6.86 -41.48
C SER A 56 2.28 6.75 -42.99
N ARG A 57 2.59 5.56 -43.51
CA ARG A 57 2.73 5.35 -44.96
C ARG A 57 1.43 5.67 -45.71
N LYS A 58 0.28 5.29 -45.17
CA LYS A 58 -1.02 5.56 -45.79
C LYS A 58 -1.40 7.04 -45.76
N LEU A 59 -1.08 7.72 -44.68
CA LEU A 59 -1.26 9.18 -44.57
C LEU A 59 -0.36 9.92 -45.58
N GLN A 60 0.88 9.48 -45.76
CA GLN A 60 1.79 10.03 -46.76
C GLN A 60 1.33 9.78 -48.19
N GLU A 61 0.82 8.58 -48.49
CA GLU A 61 0.22 8.25 -49.79
C GLU A 61 -0.99 9.16 -50.11
N ASN A 62 -1.69 9.66 -49.10
CA ASN A 62 -2.80 10.61 -49.23
C ASN A 62 -2.38 12.09 -49.16
N GLY A 63 -1.07 12.38 -49.19
CA GLY A 63 -0.53 13.74 -49.19
C GLY A 63 -0.48 14.43 -47.82
N GLN A 64 -0.59 13.68 -46.72
CA GLN A 64 -0.38 14.20 -45.37
C GLN A 64 1.08 14.03 -44.96
N ASP A 65 1.71 15.11 -44.47
CA ASP A 65 3.14 15.12 -44.11
C ASP A 65 3.39 14.63 -42.67
N ILE A 66 2.75 13.51 -42.31
CA ILE A 66 2.82 12.93 -40.95
C ILE A 66 3.82 11.78 -40.93
N TRP A 67 4.88 11.96 -40.16
CA TRP A 67 5.98 10.99 -40.06
C TRP A 67 5.83 10.09 -38.82
N ILE A 68 6.44 8.90 -38.87
CA ILE A 68 6.39 7.92 -37.77
C ILE A 68 6.85 8.52 -36.43
N HIS A 69 7.92 9.33 -36.43
CA HIS A 69 8.44 9.91 -35.19
C HIS A 69 7.46 10.89 -34.53
N GLN A 70 6.62 11.56 -35.33
CA GLN A 70 5.56 12.45 -34.82
C GLN A 70 4.45 11.62 -34.17
N LEU A 71 4.06 10.50 -34.78
CA LEU A 71 3.07 9.58 -34.21
C LEU A 71 3.56 8.90 -32.93
N LEU A 72 4.86 8.62 -32.84
CA LEU A 72 5.48 8.04 -31.65
C LEU A 72 5.75 9.07 -30.55
N GLN A 73 5.55 10.36 -30.82
CA GLN A 73 5.75 11.39 -29.82
C GLN A 73 4.78 11.20 -28.64
N GLY A 74 5.34 11.06 -27.44
CA GLY A 74 4.57 10.76 -26.23
C GLY A 74 4.10 9.30 -26.11
N SER A 75 4.40 8.44 -27.08
CA SER A 75 4.11 7.01 -26.99
C SER A 75 5.22 6.30 -26.21
N GLN A 76 4.83 5.39 -25.33
CA GLN A 76 5.75 4.59 -24.53
C GLN A 76 5.74 3.14 -25.03
N LEU A 77 6.91 2.50 -24.94
CA LEU A 77 7.01 1.07 -25.20
C LEU A 77 6.25 0.30 -24.10
N TYR A 78 5.22 -0.44 -24.49
CA TYR A 78 4.50 -1.32 -23.58
C TYR A 78 5.28 -2.60 -23.36
N VAL A 79 5.65 -2.82 -22.10
CA VAL A 79 6.22 -4.07 -21.61
C VAL A 79 5.20 -4.70 -20.70
N GLU A 80 4.82 -5.95 -20.98
CA GLU A 80 3.89 -6.68 -20.12
C GLU A 80 4.47 -6.75 -18.69
N PRO A 81 3.70 -6.36 -17.67
CA PRO A 81 4.19 -6.42 -16.30
C PRO A 81 4.54 -7.87 -15.94
N PRO A 82 5.64 -8.11 -15.21
CA PRO A 82 6.03 -9.45 -14.80
C PRO A 82 4.90 -10.09 -14.00
N LYS A 83 4.57 -11.35 -14.33
CA LYS A 83 3.54 -12.10 -13.61
C LYS A 83 3.91 -12.18 -12.12
N PRO A 84 2.96 -11.95 -11.20
CA PRO A 84 3.23 -12.08 -9.78
C PRO A 84 3.70 -13.50 -9.48
N LYS A 85 4.72 -13.63 -8.62
CA LYS A 85 5.23 -14.94 -8.20
C LYS A 85 4.12 -15.73 -7.49
N PRO A 86 4.03 -17.06 -7.70
CA PRO A 86 3.10 -17.88 -6.93
C PRO A 86 3.44 -17.79 -5.44
N ARG A 87 2.42 -17.59 -4.61
CA ARG A 87 2.58 -17.47 -3.14
C ARG A 87 2.97 -18.82 -2.55
N ASN A 88 4.00 -18.85 -1.70
CA ASN A 88 4.52 -20.06 -1.06
C ASN A 88 3.39 -20.81 -0.30
N PRO A 89 3.17 -22.12 -0.56
CA PRO A 89 2.12 -22.92 0.08
C PRO A 89 2.27 -23.00 1.61
N GLU A 90 3.50 -23.03 2.13
CA GLU A 90 3.74 -23.06 3.58
C GLU A 90 3.24 -21.77 4.25
N LEU A 91 3.41 -20.63 3.59
CA LEU A 91 2.94 -19.34 4.11
C LEU A 91 1.42 -19.25 4.13
N LYS A 92 0.72 -19.89 3.18
CA LYS A 92 -0.75 -19.97 3.21
C LYS A 92 -1.21 -20.79 4.40
N ALA A 93 -0.63 -21.98 4.59
CA ALA A 93 -0.98 -22.84 5.71
C ALA A 93 -0.72 -22.16 7.08
N ARG A 94 0.38 -21.41 7.22
CA ARG A 94 0.65 -20.64 8.44
C ARG A 94 -0.38 -19.54 8.67
N LEU A 95 -0.80 -18.84 7.61
CA LEU A 95 -1.82 -17.78 7.73
C LEU A 95 -3.20 -18.33 8.05
N ASP A 96 -3.56 -19.48 7.48
CA ASP A 96 -4.82 -20.15 7.78
C ASP A 96 -4.88 -20.55 9.26
N LYS A 97 -3.76 -21.05 9.81
CA LYS A 97 -3.63 -21.32 11.26
C LYS A 97 -3.79 -20.05 12.11
N ILE A 98 -3.06 -18.98 11.78
CA ILE A 98 -3.15 -17.70 12.51
C ILE A 98 -4.57 -17.15 12.47
N LYS A 99 -5.26 -17.29 11.32
CA LYS A 99 -6.64 -16.85 11.16
C LYS A 99 -7.58 -17.66 12.06
N GLN A 100 -7.43 -18.98 12.09
CA GLN A 100 -8.20 -19.85 12.98
C GLN A 100 -7.99 -19.49 14.46
N GLU A 101 -6.73 -19.27 14.88
CA GLU A 101 -6.41 -18.87 16.25
C GLU A 101 -7.05 -17.52 16.63
N LEU A 102 -7.04 -16.54 15.71
CA LEU A 102 -7.68 -15.25 15.93
C LEU A 102 -9.20 -15.37 16.02
N ASP A 103 -9.82 -16.14 15.13
CA ASP A 103 -11.27 -16.38 15.11
C ASP A 103 -11.72 -17.04 16.43
N GLU A 104 -10.94 -18.01 16.95
CA GLU A 104 -11.19 -18.64 18.26
C GLU A 104 -11.08 -17.65 19.41
N LEU A 105 -10.04 -16.81 19.42
CA LEU A 105 -9.85 -15.79 20.45
C LEU A 105 -10.96 -14.74 20.42
N GLU A 106 -11.38 -14.30 19.23
CA GLU A 106 -12.49 -13.38 19.06
C GLU A 106 -13.80 -14.00 19.54
N TYR A 107 -14.05 -15.27 19.19
CA TYR A 107 -15.22 -16.00 19.69
C TYR A 107 -15.24 -16.08 21.23
N GLN A 108 -14.10 -16.41 21.87
CA GLN A 108 -13.98 -16.44 23.32
C GLN A 108 -14.25 -15.07 23.95
N ARG A 109 -13.71 -13.98 23.37
CA ARG A 109 -13.97 -12.61 23.84
C ARG A 109 -15.44 -12.24 23.76
N MET A 110 -16.10 -12.57 22.66
CA MET A 110 -17.53 -12.28 22.46
C MET A 110 -18.41 -13.07 23.43
N THR A 111 -18.06 -14.32 23.70
CA THR A 111 -18.86 -15.23 24.55
C THR A 111 -18.55 -15.13 26.05
N ALA A 112 -17.45 -14.46 26.43
CA ALA A 112 -17.01 -14.31 27.83
C ALA A 112 -18.05 -13.67 28.76
N ASN A 113 -18.90 -12.77 28.26
CA ASN A 113 -19.88 -12.04 29.08
C ASN A 113 -21.22 -12.78 29.24
N VAL A 114 -21.48 -13.78 28.39
CA VAL A 114 -22.77 -14.50 28.32
C VAL A 114 -22.65 -15.94 28.80
N ALA A 115 -21.44 -16.45 29.04
CA ALA A 115 -21.25 -17.77 29.62
C ALA A 115 -21.78 -17.78 31.07
N PRO A 116 -22.84 -18.56 31.39
CA PRO A 116 -23.15 -18.85 32.79
C PRO A 116 -21.93 -19.59 33.35
N MET A 117 -21.51 -19.21 34.55
CA MET A 117 -20.41 -19.81 35.30
C MET A 117 -20.71 -21.29 35.58
N SER A 118 -20.59 -22.17 34.58
CA SER A 118 -20.77 -23.61 34.72
C SER A 118 -20.16 -24.35 33.55
N LYS A 119 -19.34 -25.35 33.91
CA LYS A 119 -18.72 -26.40 33.09
C LYS A 119 -17.31 -26.09 32.58
N ALA A 120 -16.36 -26.23 33.49
CA ALA A 120 -15.12 -26.91 33.18
C ALA A 120 -14.82 -27.93 34.30
N PRO A 121 -14.49 -29.20 34.02
CA PRO A 121 -13.59 -29.93 34.88
C PRO A 121 -12.17 -29.41 34.60
N VAL A 122 -11.84 -28.26 35.17
CA VAL A 122 -10.43 -27.85 35.30
C VAL A 122 -9.84 -28.77 36.35
N ALA A 123 -8.89 -29.61 35.95
CA ALA A 123 -8.01 -30.30 36.89
C ALA A 123 -7.40 -29.22 37.81
N ALA A 124 -7.86 -29.18 39.06
CA ALA A 124 -7.43 -28.21 40.03
C ALA A 124 -5.95 -28.47 40.35
N ILE A 125 -5.06 -27.64 39.80
CA ILE A 125 -3.70 -27.51 40.31
C ILE A 125 -3.82 -26.90 41.71
N PRO A 126 -3.37 -27.58 42.78
CA PRO A 126 -3.50 -27.06 44.14
C PRO A 126 -2.76 -25.72 44.25
N GLY A 127 -3.49 -24.66 44.61
CA GLY A 127 -2.92 -23.34 44.90
C GLY A 127 -3.23 -22.22 43.90
N VAL A 128 -3.90 -22.50 42.76
CA VAL A 128 -4.21 -21.45 41.77
C VAL A 128 -5.70 -21.07 41.81
N ARG A 129 -6.00 -19.87 42.33
CA ARG A 129 -7.35 -19.27 42.34
C ARG A 129 -7.59 -18.49 41.05
N TYR A 130 -8.47 -18.98 40.19
CA TYR A 130 -8.93 -18.25 39.00
C TYR A 130 -9.92 -17.14 39.40
N GLY A 131 -9.63 -15.90 38.96
CA GLY A 131 -10.47 -14.72 39.23
C GLY A 131 -9.73 -13.50 39.74
N GLN A 132 -8.44 -13.61 40.08
CA GLN A 132 -7.64 -12.46 40.50
C GLN A 132 -6.70 -12.04 39.37
N SER A 133 -6.98 -10.89 38.75
CA SER A 133 -6.02 -10.12 37.96
C SER A 133 -4.88 -9.62 38.87
N GLY A 134 -4.03 -10.55 39.32
CA GLY A 134 -2.94 -10.30 40.26
C GLY A 134 -1.74 -9.58 39.63
N ALA A 135 -1.59 -9.61 38.30
CA ALA A 135 -0.46 -8.97 37.63
C ALA A 135 -0.58 -7.43 37.60
N SER A 136 -1.77 -6.89 37.34
CA SER A 136 -1.97 -5.43 37.25
C SER A 136 -2.07 -4.73 38.61
N ALA A 137 -2.46 -5.46 39.67
CA ALA A 137 -2.53 -4.93 41.02
C ALA A 137 -1.15 -4.75 41.66
N SER A 138 -0.19 -5.66 41.41
CA SER A 138 1.19 -5.53 41.89
C SER A 138 1.94 -4.41 41.15
N ILE A 139 1.83 -4.35 39.82
CA ILE A 139 2.45 -3.28 39.02
C ILE A 139 1.95 -1.89 39.43
N LYS A 140 0.63 -1.73 39.66
CA LYS A 140 0.04 -0.45 40.07
C LYS A 140 0.38 -0.05 41.53
N LYS A 141 0.80 -1.01 42.37
CA LYS A 141 1.30 -0.72 43.72
C LYS A 141 2.76 -0.26 43.67
N GLU A 142 3.61 -0.97 42.92
CA GLU A 142 5.03 -0.61 42.72
C GLU A 142 5.19 0.81 42.15
N PHE A 143 4.42 1.16 41.12
CA PHE A 143 4.45 2.52 40.55
C PHE A 143 4.02 3.60 41.54
N ARG A 144 3.07 3.31 42.45
CA ARG A 144 2.58 4.29 43.43
C ARG A 144 3.60 4.57 44.51
N ASP A 145 4.31 3.55 44.96
CA ASP A 145 5.33 3.68 45.99
C ASP A 145 6.59 4.35 45.43
N ALA A 146 6.95 4.07 44.18
CA ALA A 146 7.98 4.84 43.46
C ALA A 146 7.60 6.32 43.28
N ASN A 147 6.33 6.62 42.98
CA ASN A 147 5.92 8.02 42.81
C ASN A 147 5.98 8.82 44.13
N LYS A 148 5.74 8.17 45.28
CA LYS A 148 5.87 8.80 46.59
C LYS A 148 7.33 9.11 46.93
N THR A 149 8.25 8.19 46.64
CA THR A 149 9.68 8.42 46.89
C THR A 149 10.24 9.52 45.99
N ILE A 150 9.85 9.54 44.71
CA ILE A 150 10.24 10.60 43.77
C ILE A 150 9.76 11.97 44.27
N SER A 151 8.50 12.08 44.73
CA SER A 151 7.95 13.34 45.26
C SER A 151 8.74 13.85 46.48
N ALA A 152 9.14 12.96 47.39
CA ALA A 152 9.96 13.33 48.54
C ALA A 152 11.35 13.84 48.14
N ILE A 153 12.01 13.18 47.17
CA ILE A 153 13.33 13.61 46.67
C ILE A 153 13.25 14.98 46.01
N ILE A 154 12.22 15.21 45.18
CA ILE A 154 12.02 16.51 44.51
C ILE A 154 11.87 17.63 45.53
N ASN A 155 11.09 17.44 46.59
CA ASN A 155 10.92 18.45 47.64
C ASN A 155 12.24 18.78 48.36
N ILE A 156 13.07 17.77 48.65
CA ILE A 156 14.37 17.98 49.29
C ILE A 156 15.30 18.76 48.36
N LEU A 157 15.36 18.39 47.07
CA LEU A 157 16.18 19.09 46.09
C LEU A 157 15.71 20.54 45.90
N PHE A 158 14.40 20.77 45.83
CA PHE A 158 13.83 22.11 45.70
C PHE A 158 14.18 22.99 46.92
N SER A 159 14.16 22.42 48.13
CA SER A 159 14.59 23.13 49.34
C SER A 159 16.09 23.44 49.32
N ALA A 160 16.94 22.50 48.91
CA ALA A 160 18.39 22.71 48.83
C ALA A 160 18.78 23.78 47.79
N VAL A 161 18.13 23.76 46.62
CA VAL A 161 18.32 24.80 45.59
C VAL A 161 17.84 26.15 46.09
N GLY A 162 16.72 26.22 46.81
CA GLY A 162 16.22 27.45 47.41
C GLY A 162 17.20 28.08 48.41
N ILE A 163 17.85 27.26 49.24
CA ILE A 163 18.87 27.72 50.20
C ILE A 163 20.10 28.26 49.45
N LEU A 164 20.62 27.53 48.47
CA LEU A 164 21.80 27.94 47.70
C LEU A 164 21.54 29.22 46.90
N LEU A 165 20.37 29.33 46.28
CA LEU A 165 19.98 30.56 45.61
C LEU A 165 19.84 31.70 46.62
N GLY A 166 19.22 31.48 47.78
CA GLY A 166 19.09 32.48 48.83
C GLY A 166 20.43 33.03 49.32
N GLU A 167 21.42 32.17 49.57
CA GLU A 167 22.78 32.60 49.95
C GLU A 167 23.49 33.34 48.82
N CYS A 168 23.38 32.87 47.58
CA CYS A 168 23.92 33.57 46.41
C CYS A 168 23.26 34.95 46.19
N TYR A 169 21.94 35.07 46.40
CA TYR A 169 21.23 36.34 46.32
C TYR A 169 21.65 37.28 47.46
N SER A 170 21.85 36.76 48.67
CA SER A 170 22.33 37.55 49.82
C SER A 170 23.77 38.05 49.64
N LEU A 171 24.62 37.34 48.90
CA LEU A 171 26.00 37.77 48.60
C LEU A 171 26.09 38.73 47.41
N TYR A 172 25.10 38.73 46.51
CA TYR A 172 25.10 39.57 45.30
C TYR A 172 24.42 40.93 45.49
N VAL A 173 23.62 41.12 46.54
CA VAL A 173 22.99 42.42 46.87
C VAL A 173 23.88 43.19 47.85
N PRO A 174 24.59 44.25 47.42
CA PRO A 174 25.29 45.13 48.34
C PRO A 174 24.29 46.01 49.13
N PRO A 175 24.64 46.46 50.35
CA PRO A 175 23.79 47.30 51.19
C PRO A 175 23.48 48.68 50.56
#